data_AF-A0A2E7L8H9-F1
#
_entry.id   AF-A0A2E7L8H9-F1
#
_cell.length_a   1.000
_cell.length_b   1.000
_cell.length_c   1.000
_cell.angle_alpha   90.00
_cell.angle_beta   90.00
_cell.angle_gamma   90.00
#
_symmetry.space_group_name_H-M   'P 1'
#
loop_
_entity.id
_entity.type
_entity.pdbx_description
1 polymer ?
#
loop_
_entity_poly.entity_id
_entity_poly.type
_entity_poly.pdbx_seq_one_letter_code
_entity_poly.pdbx_strand_id
1 'polypeptide(L)'
;MFVLVSMPGLARSADPTFVGILAMAIDDEGADFLGLTGETREKLTALVNKREQQVTQLILQIKDLPNAEKQAKLAPFVKESEQLGMALLTLTQRERLNQLRVLRMGMASLAEPEVASIIGLDAEQREKVLGLITQRNEQMSRGGEVQRQITRRSFERQLRSLLTDEQLGKWEKISGQGAGQTASTTERRETEASDASAASAEDAESVSTDADDRDADDREADD
;
A
#
# COMPACT_ATOMS: atom_id res chain seq x y z
N MET A 1 -18.08 6.38 41.47
CA MET A 1 -17.67 5.60 40.29
C MET A 1 -16.93 6.55 39.36
N PHE A 2 -15.59 6.63 39.47
CA PHE A 2 -14.78 7.53 38.65
C PHE A 2 -14.47 6.85 37.32
N VAL A 3 -14.96 7.42 36.23
CA VAL A 3 -14.60 7.01 34.87
C VAL A 3 -13.28 7.69 34.53
N LEU A 4 -12.21 6.91 34.49
CA LEU A 4 -10.89 7.34 34.04
C LEU A 4 -10.93 7.38 32.50
N VAL A 5 -11.20 8.55 31.94
CA VAL A 5 -11.07 8.79 30.49
C VAL A 5 -9.59 8.83 30.17
N SER A 6 -9.08 7.72 29.64
CA SER A 6 -7.73 7.63 29.08
C SER A 6 -7.68 8.49 27.81
N MET A 7 -7.01 9.64 27.86
CA MET A 7 -6.78 10.44 26.67
C MET A 7 -5.79 9.72 25.74
N PRO A 8 -6.07 9.58 24.44
CA PRO A 8 -5.08 9.13 23.47
C PRO A 8 -3.97 10.18 23.41
N GLY A 9 -2.75 9.78 23.79
CA GLY A 9 -1.57 10.61 23.58
C GLY A 9 -1.46 10.91 22.09
N LEU A 10 -1.41 12.20 21.73
CA LEU A 10 -1.11 12.64 20.37
C LEU A 10 0.15 11.90 19.91
N ALA A 11 -0.02 10.98 18.95
CA ALA A 11 1.07 10.20 18.40
C ALA A 11 2.06 11.18 17.76
N ARG A 12 3.19 11.39 18.44
CA ARG A 12 4.33 12.07 17.86
C ARG A 12 4.82 11.18 16.73
N SER A 13 4.60 11.58 15.48
CA SER A 13 5.16 10.87 14.33
C SER A 13 6.69 10.93 14.45
N ALA A 14 7.33 9.78 14.31
CA ALA A 14 8.76 9.65 14.47
C ALA A 14 9.49 10.31 13.32
N ASP A 15 10.66 10.89 13.59
CA ASP A 15 11.40 11.57 12.55
C ASP A 15 12.12 10.54 11.64
N PRO A 16 11.70 10.40 10.37
CA PRO A 16 12.31 9.45 9.44
C PRO A 16 13.79 9.74 9.18
N THR A 17 14.28 10.94 9.49
CA THR A 17 15.69 11.31 9.38
C THR A 17 16.58 10.52 10.33
N PHE A 18 16.05 10.06 11.47
CA PHE A 18 16.84 9.40 12.52
C PHE A 18 16.56 7.91 12.64
N VAL A 19 15.31 7.50 12.38
CA VAL A 19 14.89 6.10 12.50
C VAL A 19 14.52 5.45 11.17
N GLY A 20 14.65 6.20 10.07
CA GLY A 20 14.51 5.67 8.70
C GLY A 20 13.15 5.05 8.46
N ILE A 21 13.14 3.84 7.90
CA ILE A 21 11.92 3.08 7.60
C ILE A 21 11.05 2.78 8.84
N LEU A 22 11.63 2.77 10.04
CA LEU A 22 10.89 2.47 11.27
C LEU A 22 9.83 3.52 11.60
N ALA A 23 10.02 4.76 11.14
CA ALA A 23 8.99 5.79 11.28
C ALA A 23 7.66 5.34 10.66
N MET A 24 7.72 4.63 9.52
CA MET A 24 6.53 4.10 8.86
C MET A 24 5.87 2.96 9.64
N ALA A 25 6.60 2.23 10.47
CA ALA A 25 6.07 1.07 11.18
C ALA A 25 5.23 1.44 12.41
N ILE A 26 5.45 2.62 13.01
CA ILE A 26 4.83 3.02 14.27
C ILE A 26 3.70 4.04 14.13
N ASP A 27 3.61 4.70 12.96
CA ASP A 27 2.41 5.45 12.55
C ASP A 27 1.19 4.50 12.57
N ASP A 28 0.00 5.00 12.89
CA ASP A 28 -1.21 4.17 13.05
C ASP A 28 -1.47 3.28 11.82
N GLU A 29 -1.52 3.89 10.63
CA GLU A 29 -1.75 3.17 9.36
C GLU A 29 -0.68 2.09 9.11
N GLY A 30 0.57 2.37 9.44
CA GLY A 30 1.66 1.43 9.25
C GLY A 30 1.63 0.28 10.25
N ALA A 31 1.36 0.59 11.52
CA ALA A 31 1.20 -0.43 12.55
C ALA A 31 0.05 -1.39 12.21
N ASP A 32 -1.06 -0.85 11.71
CA ASP A 32 -2.21 -1.63 11.24
C ASP A 32 -1.85 -2.48 10.02
N PHE A 33 -1.18 -1.89 9.02
CA PHE A 33 -0.72 -2.60 7.81
C PHE A 33 0.21 -3.78 8.16
N LEU A 34 1.14 -3.57 9.10
CA LEU A 34 2.06 -4.59 9.58
C LEU A 34 1.37 -5.63 10.48
N GLY A 35 0.16 -5.36 10.98
CA GLY A 35 -0.49 -6.21 11.98
C GLY A 35 0.32 -6.27 13.27
N LEU A 36 0.83 -5.13 13.74
CA LEU A 36 1.59 -5.07 14.99
C LEU A 36 0.67 -5.30 16.18
N THR A 37 1.09 -6.17 17.10
CA THR A 37 0.45 -6.28 18.41
C THR A 37 0.76 -5.05 19.26
N GLY A 38 -0.07 -4.76 20.26
CA GLY A 38 0.18 -3.66 21.19
C GLY A 38 1.57 -3.75 21.83
N GLU A 39 1.99 -4.95 22.25
CA GLU A 39 3.32 -5.18 22.83
C GLU A 39 4.47 -4.88 21.86
N THR A 40 4.40 -5.36 20.61
CA THR A 40 5.44 -5.10 19.61
C THR A 40 5.48 -3.62 19.23
N ARG A 41 4.31 -2.99 19.12
CA ARG A 41 4.18 -1.56 18.85
C ARG A 41 4.83 -0.74 19.98
N GLU A 42 4.54 -1.06 21.23
CA GLU A 42 5.16 -0.40 22.40
C GLU A 42 6.69 -0.55 22.41
N LYS A 43 7.22 -1.76 22.11
CA LYS A 43 8.67 -1.98 22.02
C LYS A 43 9.32 -1.14 20.92
N LEU A 44 8.68 -1.06 19.74
CA LEU A 44 9.18 -0.22 18.64
C LEU A 44 9.12 1.26 18.98
N THR A 45 8.02 1.73 19.57
CA THR A 45 7.89 3.12 20.03
C THR A 45 8.95 3.46 21.08
N ALA A 46 9.19 2.57 22.05
CA ALA A 46 10.23 2.76 23.06
C ALA A 46 11.64 2.80 22.43
N LEU A 47 11.91 1.93 21.44
CA LEU A 47 13.16 1.94 20.69
C LEU A 47 13.33 3.27 19.93
N VAL A 48 12.32 3.71 19.19
CA VAL A 48 12.35 4.97 18.44
C VAL A 48 12.63 6.14 19.38
N ASN A 49 11.90 6.26 20.48
CA ASN A 49 12.11 7.33 21.47
C ASN A 49 13.56 7.31 22.01
N LYS A 50 14.09 6.12 22.31
CA LYS A 50 15.48 5.97 22.75
C LYS A 50 16.47 6.43 21.68
N ARG A 51 16.24 6.08 20.41
CA ARG A 51 17.11 6.49 19.30
C ARG A 51 17.05 7.99 19.05
N GLU A 52 15.87 8.60 19.08
CA GLU A 52 15.71 10.06 18.96
C GLU A 52 16.44 10.82 20.09
N GLN A 53 16.43 10.27 21.32
CA GLN A 53 17.22 10.85 22.41
C GLN A 53 18.73 10.71 22.15
N GLN A 54 19.19 9.54 21.70
CA GLN A 54 20.61 9.26 21.44
C GLN A 54 21.19 10.10 20.30
N VAL A 55 20.41 10.39 19.26
CA VAL A 55 20.89 11.16 18.10
C VAL A 55 21.10 12.64 18.41
N THR A 56 20.51 13.15 19.51
CA THR A 56 20.57 14.58 19.87
C THR A 56 22.00 15.12 19.90
N GLN A 57 22.93 14.36 20.48
CA GLN A 57 24.34 14.78 20.55
C GLN A 57 25.02 14.78 19.18
N LEU A 58 24.68 13.81 18.32
CA LEU A 58 25.19 13.76 16.95
C LEU A 58 24.70 14.95 16.12
N ILE A 59 23.41 15.32 16.26
CA ILE A 59 22.83 16.49 15.57
C ILE A 59 23.58 17.77 15.93
N LEU A 60 23.90 17.96 17.21
CA LEU A 60 24.65 19.13 17.68
C LEU A 60 26.06 19.20 17.06
N GLN A 61 26.71 18.06 16.86
CA GLN A 61 28.05 17.97 16.24
C GLN A 61 28.03 18.27 14.74
N ILE A 62 26.94 17.92 14.05
CA ILE A 62 26.85 18.04 12.58
C ILE A 62 26.04 19.26 12.12
N LYS A 63 25.52 20.08 13.05
CA LYS A 63 24.55 21.16 12.74
C LYS A 63 25.04 22.16 11.67
N ASP A 64 26.35 22.42 11.64
CA ASP A 64 26.96 23.41 10.75
C ASP A 64 27.46 22.79 9.42
N LEU A 65 27.36 21.46 9.26
CA LEU A 65 27.78 20.78 8.04
C LEU A 65 26.77 20.99 6.89
N PRO A 66 27.22 20.93 5.63
CA PRO A 66 26.34 20.84 4.47
C PRO A 66 25.40 19.62 4.55
N ASN A 67 24.22 19.68 3.92
CA ASN A 67 23.20 18.62 4.02
C ASN A 67 23.71 17.25 3.57
N ALA A 68 24.52 17.18 2.51
CA ALA A 68 25.10 15.93 2.04
C ALA A 68 26.02 15.28 3.10
N GLU A 69 26.83 16.10 3.77
CA GLU A 69 27.73 15.63 4.83
C GLU A 69 26.96 15.24 6.10
N LYS A 70 25.92 16.00 6.46
CA LYS A 70 25.00 15.63 7.55
C LYS A 70 24.40 14.25 7.34
N GLN A 71 23.87 13.99 6.14
CA GLN A 71 23.29 12.69 5.78
C GLN A 71 24.34 11.57 5.84
N ALA A 72 25.54 11.80 5.31
CA ALA A 72 26.63 10.83 5.39
C ALA A 72 27.03 10.49 6.83
N LYS A 73 27.04 11.48 7.73
CA LYS A 73 27.32 11.28 9.16
C LYS A 73 26.18 10.61 9.92
N LEU A 74 24.93 10.85 9.53
CA LEU A 74 23.74 10.23 10.13
C LEU A 74 23.51 8.79 9.63
N ALA A 75 23.90 8.47 8.39
CA ALA A 75 23.58 7.19 7.76
C ALA A 75 23.95 5.95 8.60
N PRO A 76 25.13 5.87 9.26
CA PRO A 76 25.44 4.73 10.14
C PRO A 76 24.48 4.61 11.33
N PHE A 77 24.10 5.75 11.92
CA PHE A 77 23.17 5.79 13.05
C PHE A 77 21.76 5.34 12.64
N VAL A 78 21.28 5.79 11.48
CA VAL A 78 20.00 5.38 10.91
C VAL A 78 20.01 3.88 10.64
N LYS A 79 21.04 3.39 9.95
CA LYS A 79 21.19 1.95 9.62
C LYS A 79 21.17 1.06 10.88
N GLU A 80 21.89 1.45 11.92
CA GLU A 80 21.87 0.73 13.19
C GLU A 80 20.46 0.77 13.83
N SER A 81 19.80 1.93 13.82
CA SER A 81 18.44 2.07 14.33
C SER A 81 17.47 1.12 13.62
N GLU A 82 17.52 1.11 12.28
CA GLU A 82 16.70 0.23 11.44
C GLU A 82 16.98 -1.25 11.74
N GLN A 83 18.24 -1.65 11.89
CA GLN A 83 18.59 -3.02 12.25
C GLN A 83 18.00 -3.45 13.59
N LEU A 84 18.08 -2.60 14.61
CA LEU A 84 17.49 -2.86 15.92
C LEU A 84 15.97 -2.99 15.85
N GLY A 85 15.29 -2.13 15.08
CA GLY A 85 13.85 -2.21 14.92
C GLY A 85 13.41 -3.43 14.11
N MET A 86 14.13 -3.76 13.05
CA MET A 86 13.88 -4.96 12.25
C MET A 86 14.01 -6.23 13.11
N ALA A 87 14.94 -6.27 14.05
CA ALA A 87 15.09 -7.41 14.97
C ALA A 87 13.84 -7.67 15.83
N LEU A 88 13.00 -6.66 16.06
CA LEU A 88 11.73 -6.78 16.79
C LEU A 88 10.57 -7.27 15.91
N LEU A 89 10.74 -7.23 14.59
CA LEU A 89 9.74 -7.64 13.61
C LEU A 89 9.94 -9.11 13.19
N THR A 90 8.82 -9.80 13.00
CA THR A 90 8.78 -11.10 12.33
C THR A 90 9.15 -10.98 10.85
N LEU A 91 9.51 -12.09 10.19
CA LEU A 91 9.83 -12.09 8.76
C LEU A 91 8.69 -11.50 7.91
N THR A 92 7.45 -11.94 8.15
CA THR A 92 6.27 -11.42 7.45
C THR A 92 6.06 -9.93 7.68
N GLN A 93 6.30 -9.43 8.90
CA GLN A 93 6.21 -7.99 9.18
C GLN A 93 7.30 -7.18 8.48
N ARG A 94 8.52 -7.72 8.36
CA ARG A 94 9.61 -7.07 7.60
C ARG A 94 9.28 -6.99 6.12
N GLU A 95 8.72 -8.06 5.54
CA GLU A 95 8.26 -8.08 4.15
C GLU A 95 7.15 -7.05 3.92
N ARG A 96 6.15 -7.01 4.80
CA ARG A 96 5.08 -5.99 4.75
C ARG A 96 5.63 -4.57 4.91
N LEU A 97 6.59 -4.34 5.80
CA LEU A 97 7.22 -3.04 5.94
C LEU A 97 7.94 -2.60 4.66
N ASN A 98 8.62 -3.53 3.99
CA ASN A 98 9.22 -3.28 2.67
C ASN A 98 8.16 -2.99 1.60
N GLN A 99 7.04 -3.73 1.59
CA GLN A 99 5.91 -3.45 0.69
C GLN A 99 5.33 -2.05 0.94
N LEU A 100 5.10 -1.69 2.20
CA LEU A 100 4.61 -0.38 2.61
C LEU A 100 5.56 0.74 2.17
N ARG A 101 6.88 0.51 2.29
CA ARG A 101 7.90 1.46 1.83
C ARG A 101 7.82 1.68 0.33
N VAL A 102 7.79 0.60 -0.47
CA VAL A 102 7.63 0.69 -1.93
C VAL A 102 6.31 1.38 -2.29
N LEU A 103 5.22 1.03 -1.60
CA LEU A 103 3.90 1.60 -1.79
C LEU A 103 3.88 3.12 -1.53
N ARG A 104 4.43 3.59 -0.41
CA ARG A 104 4.49 5.03 -0.07
C ARG A 104 5.39 5.83 -1.01
N MET A 105 6.46 5.21 -1.51
CA MET A 105 7.32 5.82 -2.52
C MET A 105 6.63 5.89 -3.89
N GLY A 106 5.72 4.96 -4.18
CA GLY A 106 5.07 4.83 -5.47
C GLY A 106 6.10 4.49 -6.55
N MET A 107 5.88 4.98 -7.78
CA MET A 107 6.81 4.74 -8.89
C MET A 107 8.20 5.35 -8.67
N ALA A 108 8.39 6.22 -7.66
CA ALA A 108 9.73 6.69 -7.31
C ALA A 108 10.64 5.59 -6.73
N SER A 109 10.05 4.47 -6.27
CA SER A 109 10.82 3.31 -5.81
C SER A 109 11.66 2.67 -6.93
N LEU A 110 11.34 2.92 -8.20
CA LEU A 110 12.08 2.40 -9.35
C LEU A 110 13.54 2.89 -9.40
N ALA A 111 13.86 4.01 -8.73
CA ALA A 111 15.23 4.50 -8.63
C ALA A 111 16.09 3.70 -7.64
N GLU A 112 15.48 2.82 -6.84
CA GLU A 112 16.22 2.01 -5.90
C GLU A 112 16.87 0.80 -6.59
N PRO A 113 18.15 0.53 -6.34
CA PRO A 113 18.86 -0.57 -7.00
C PRO A 113 18.19 -1.93 -6.80
N GLU A 114 17.66 -2.20 -5.60
CA GLU A 114 17.00 -3.45 -5.27
C GLU A 114 15.70 -3.62 -6.05
N VAL A 115 14.82 -2.61 -6.04
CA VAL A 115 13.55 -2.62 -6.78
C VAL A 115 13.80 -2.72 -8.28
N ALA A 116 14.72 -1.91 -8.83
CA ALA A 116 15.10 -1.94 -10.23
C ALA A 116 15.64 -3.32 -10.65
N SER A 117 16.40 -3.98 -9.79
CA SER A 117 16.90 -5.34 -10.02
C SER A 117 15.78 -6.37 -10.02
N ILE A 118 14.87 -6.34 -9.02
CA ILE A 118 13.77 -7.30 -8.87
C ILE A 118 12.82 -7.25 -10.07
N ILE A 119 12.47 -6.05 -10.54
CA ILE A 119 11.57 -5.91 -11.70
C ILE A 119 12.29 -6.09 -13.04
N GLY A 120 13.62 -6.01 -13.05
CA GLY A 120 14.45 -6.22 -14.22
C GLY A 120 14.51 -5.00 -15.14
N LEU A 121 14.74 -3.80 -14.60
CA LEU A 121 15.03 -2.62 -15.41
C LEU A 121 16.39 -2.77 -16.10
N ASP A 122 16.43 -2.51 -17.40
CA ASP A 122 17.69 -2.42 -18.15
C ASP A 122 18.45 -1.11 -17.85
N ALA A 123 19.67 -0.98 -18.39
CA ALA A 123 20.52 0.19 -18.13
C ALA A 123 19.90 1.49 -18.63
N GLU A 124 19.24 1.48 -19.80
CA GLU A 124 18.62 2.66 -20.41
C GLU A 124 17.38 3.10 -19.62
N GLN A 125 16.53 2.15 -19.22
CA GLN A 125 15.38 2.39 -18.36
C GLN A 125 15.82 2.98 -17.01
N ARG A 126 16.87 2.43 -16.38
CA ARG A 126 17.41 2.96 -15.11
C ARG A 126 17.88 4.40 -15.25
N GLU A 127 18.59 4.72 -16.33
CA GLU A 127 19.06 6.09 -16.59
C GLU A 127 17.87 7.05 -16.75
N LYS A 128 16.86 6.68 -17.55
CA LYS A 128 15.63 7.48 -17.72
C LYS A 128 14.88 7.68 -16.40
N VAL A 129 14.74 6.63 -15.59
CA VAL A 129 14.12 6.72 -14.26
C VAL A 129 14.88 7.69 -13.36
N LEU A 130 16.21 7.59 -13.29
CA LEU A 130 17.04 8.51 -12.49
C LEU A 130 16.93 9.97 -12.97
N GLY A 131 16.89 10.19 -14.28
CA GLY A 131 16.66 11.51 -14.88
C GLY A 131 15.30 12.09 -14.46
N LEU A 132 14.22 11.31 -14.58
CA LEU A 132 12.88 11.72 -14.18
C LEU A 132 12.78 12.01 -12.68
N ILE A 133 13.44 11.23 -11.82
CA ILE A 133 13.44 11.47 -10.38
C ILE A 133 14.21 12.74 -10.02
N THR A 134 15.34 12.99 -10.67
CA THR A 134 16.10 14.23 -10.49
C THR A 134 15.25 15.44 -10.87
N GLN A 135 14.63 15.41 -12.05
CA GLN A 135 13.75 16.47 -12.53
C GLN A 135 12.52 16.66 -11.62
N ARG A 136 11.91 15.56 -11.15
CA ARG A 136 10.83 15.60 -10.17
C ARG A 136 11.27 16.33 -8.91
N ASN A 137 12.42 15.97 -8.34
CA ASN A 137 12.90 16.57 -7.09
C ASN A 137 13.14 18.08 -7.24
N GLU A 138 13.72 18.50 -8.37
CA GLU A 138 13.88 19.92 -8.70
C GLU A 138 12.53 20.63 -8.82
N GLN A 139 11.55 20.06 -9.52
CA GLN A 139 10.22 20.66 -9.65
C GLN A 139 9.46 20.68 -8.32
N MET A 140 9.63 19.66 -7.48
CA MET A 140 9.01 19.59 -6.15
C MET A 140 9.59 20.64 -5.18
N SER A 141 10.84 21.06 -5.38
CA SER A 141 11.46 22.17 -4.63
C SER A 141 10.87 23.54 -4.97
N ARG A 142 10.10 23.64 -6.07
CA ARG A 142 9.52 24.88 -6.57
C ARG A 142 7.99 24.83 -6.41
N GLY A 143 7.42 25.73 -5.62
CA GLY A 143 5.97 25.92 -5.53
C GLY A 143 5.31 25.39 -4.25
N GLY A 144 3.98 25.58 -4.17
CA GLY A 144 3.14 25.18 -3.05
C GLY A 144 2.66 23.72 -3.13
N GLU A 145 1.88 23.31 -2.12
CA GLU A 145 1.47 21.90 -1.95
C GLU A 145 0.65 21.33 -3.11
N VAL A 146 -0.28 22.13 -3.66
CA VAL A 146 -1.09 21.74 -4.82
C VAL A 146 -0.21 21.46 -6.03
N GLN A 147 0.78 22.32 -6.30
CA GLN A 147 1.71 22.15 -7.41
C GLN A 147 2.54 20.87 -7.22
N ARG A 148 3.02 20.61 -5.99
CA ARG A 148 3.74 19.37 -5.66
C ARG A 148 2.88 18.13 -5.92
N GLN A 149 1.61 18.14 -5.58
CA GLN A 149 0.71 17.02 -5.85
C GLN A 149 0.52 16.79 -7.36
N ILE A 150 0.35 17.85 -8.14
CA ILE A 150 0.24 17.77 -9.60
C ILE A 150 1.52 17.19 -10.20
N THR A 151 2.68 17.73 -9.82
CA THR A 151 4.00 17.26 -10.24
C THR A 151 4.19 15.78 -9.90
N ARG A 152 3.84 15.36 -8.69
CA ARG A 152 3.94 13.94 -8.29
C ARG A 152 3.14 13.04 -9.24
N ARG A 153 1.87 13.37 -9.50
CA ARG A 153 1.00 12.60 -10.39
C ARG A 153 1.50 12.58 -11.84
N SER A 154 2.07 13.69 -12.34
CA SER A 154 2.59 13.72 -13.70
C SER A 154 3.82 12.83 -13.87
N PHE A 155 4.76 12.87 -12.92
CA PHE A 155 5.95 12.02 -12.95
C PHE A 155 5.61 10.55 -12.72
N GLU A 156 4.64 10.22 -11.86
CA GLU A 156 4.18 8.84 -11.69
C GLU A 156 3.66 8.23 -13.00
N ARG A 157 2.91 8.99 -13.81
CA ARG A 157 2.47 8.53 -15.14
C ARG A 157 3.62 8.33 -16.11
N GLN A 158 4.60 9.24 -16.12
CA GLN A 158 5.78 9.12 -16.97
C GLN A 158 6.62 7.91 -16.59
N LEU A 159 6.88 7.70 -15.29
CA LEU A 159 7.61 6.54 -14.80
C LEU A 159 6.89 5.23 -15.15
N ARG A 160 5.56 5.18 -14.99
CA ARG A 160 4.77 4.01 -15.40
C ARG A 160 4.88 3.72 -16.90
N SER A 161 4.94 4.74 -17.76
CA SER A 161 5.07 4.56 -19.21
C SER A 161 6.43 4.00 -19.67
N LEU A 162 7.44 4.00 -18.79
CA LEU A 162 8.74 3.37 -19.07
C LEU A 162 8.75 1.87 -18.81
N LEU A 163 7.75 1.34 -18.09
CA LEU A 163 7.67 -0.06 -17.71
C LEU A 163 6.90 -0.87 -18.75
N THR A 164 7.31 -2.12 -18.96
CA THR A 164 6.47 -3.12 -19.61
C THR A 164 5.36 -3.60 -18.65
N ASP A 165 4.32 -4.23 -19.18
CA ASP A 165 3.24 -4.81 -18.36
C ASP A 165 3.77 -5.85 -17.36
N GLU A 166 4.79 -6.63 -17.76
CA GLU A 166 5.44 -7.60 -16.87
C GLU A 166 6.20 -6.91 -15.73
N GLN A 167 6.98 -5.87 -16.04
CA GLN A 167 7.72 -5.09 -15.04
C GLN A 167 6.77 -4.39 -14.07
N LEU A 168 5.66 -3.86 -14.60
CA LEU A 168 4.61 -3.27 -13.81
C LEU A 168 3.94 -4.29 -12.88
N GLY A 169 3.59 -5.48 -13.38
CA GLY A 169 3.02 -6.55 -12.57
C GLY A 169 3.96 -6.99 -11.44
N LYS A 170 5.28 -7.04 -11.71
CA LYS A 170 6.30 -7.28 -10.68
C LYS A 170 6.32 -6.15 -9.64
N TRP A 171 6.24 -4.89 -10.06
CA TRP A 171 6.16 -3.74 -9.17
C TRP A 171 4.88 -3.76 -8.28
N GLU A 172 3.72 -4.09 -8.87
CA GLU A 172 2.45 -4.21 -8.13
C GLU A 172 2.48 -5.35 -7.11
N LYS A 173 3.21 -6.43 -7.41
CA LYS A 173 3.44 -7.54 -6.47
C LYS A 173 4.33 -7.13 -5.29
N ILE A 174 5.45 -6.45 -5.52
CA ILE A 174 6.37 -6.02 -4.44
C ILE A 174 5.84 -4.85 -3.62
N SER A 175 4.91 -4.05 -4.17
CA SER A 175 4.24 -2.97 -3.45
C SER A 175 2.99 -3.44 -2.68
N GLY A 176 2.58 -4.69 -2.86
CA GLY A 176 1.38 -5.25 -2.23
C GLY A 176 0.05 -4.84 -2.90
N GLN A 177 0.07 -4.06 -4.00
CA GLN A 177 -1.14 -3.63 -4.70
C GLN A 177 -1.87 -4.78 -5.43
N GLY A 178 -1.17 -5.86 -5.79
CA GLY A 178 -1.77 -7.02 -6.44
C GLY A 178 -2.53 -7.98 -5.51
N ALA A 179 -2.34 -7.89 -4.19
CA ALA A 179 -2.91 -8.86 -3.25
C ALA A 179 -4.39 -8.59 -2.90
N GLY A 180 -4.89 -7.36 -3.09
CA GLY A 180 -6.25 -6.96 -2.71
C GLY A 180 -7.34 -7.27 -3.74
N GLN A 181 -7.00 -7.40 -5.04
CA GLN A 181 -8.00 -7.61 -6.10
C GLN A 181 -8.38 -9.09 -6.30
N THR A 182 -7.55 -10.04 -5.85
CA THR A 182 -7.85 -11.47 -5.95
C THR A 182 -8.78 -11.98 -4.84
N ALA A 183 -8.77 -11.33 -3.67
CA ALA A 183 -9.69 -11.66 -2.57
C ALA A 183 -11.15 -11.27 -2.88
N SER A 184 -11.37 -10.10 -3.49
CA SER A 184 -12.72 -9.60 -3.78
C SER A 184 -13.40 -10.28 -4.98
N THR A 185 -12.66 -11.00 -5.81
CA THR A 185 -13.21 -11.69 -7.01
C THR A 185 -13.54 -13.16 -6.75
N THR A 186 -12.87 -13.81 -5.79
CA THR A 186 -13.10 -15.24 -5.50
C THR A 186 -14.38 -15.44 -4.67
N GLU A 187 -14.67 -14.53 -3.73
CA GLU A 187 -15.85 -14.64 -2.84
C GLU A 187 -17.18 -14.35 -3.54
N ARG A 188 -17.19 -13.64 -4.69
CA ARG A 188 -18.41 -13.37 -5.46
C ARG A 188 -18.80 -14.52 -6.41
N ARG A 189 -17.86 -15.38 -6.78
CA ARG A 189 -18.13 -16.49 -7.71
C ARG A 189 -18.70 -17.73 -7.03
N GLU A 190 -18.54 -17.85 -5.71
CA GLU A 190 -19.04 -19.01 -4.95
C GLU A 190 -20.51 -18.85 -4.54
N THR A 191 -21.07 -17.63 -4.52
CA THR A 191 -22.49 -17.40 -4.20
C THR A 191 -23.42 -17.45 -5.42
N GLU A 192 -22.94 -17.20 -6.64
CA GLU A 192 -23.78 -17.30 -7.86
C GLU A 192 -23.84 -18.72 -8.45
N ALA A 193 -22.93 -19.63 -8.08
CA ALA A 193 -22.95 -21.02 -8.55
C ALA A 193 -23.91 -21.94 -7.75
N SER A 194 -24.40 -21.49 -6.59
CA SER A 194 -25.33 -22.28 -5.76
C SER A 194 -26.82 -22.04 -6.06
N ASP A 195 -27.18 -21.01 -6.83
CA ASP A 195 -28.58 -20.68 -7.13
C ASP A 195 -29.02 -21.07 -8.56
N ALA A 196 -28.06 -21.46 -9.42
CA ALA A 196 -28.35 -21.94 -10.79
C ALA A 196 -28.61 -23.46 -10.89
N SER A 197 -28.52 -24.20 -9.77
CA SER A 197 -28.68 -25.67 -9.73
C SER A 197 -29.98 -26.12 -9.02
N ALA A 198 -31.03 -25.30 -9.05
CA ALA A 198 -32.35 -25.64 -8.50
C ALA A 198 -33.52 -25.52 -9.52
N ALA A 199 -33.26 -25.21 -10.80
CA ALA A 199 -34.30 -24.91 -11.78
C ALA A 199 -34.43 -25.91 -12.95
N SER A 200 -33.79 -27.08 -12.91
CA SER A 200 -33.86 -28.06 -14.00
C SER A 200 -33.93 -29.50 -13.49
N ALA A 201 -35.05 -29.89 -12.89
CA ALA A 201 -35.47 -31.28 -12.79
C ALA A 201 -36.91 -31.36 -12.28
N GLU A 202 -37.90 -31.25 -13.18
CA GLU A 202 -39.23 -31.89 -13.06
C GLU A 202 -40.05 -31.59 -14.33
N ASP A 203 -39.76 -32.32 -15.41
CA ASP A 203 -40.66 -32.42 -16.56
C ASP A 203 -40.55 -33.82 -17.16
N ALA A 204 -41.41 -34.73 -16.70
CA ALA A 204 -41.77 -35.96 -17.40
C ALA A 204 -43.08 -36.56 -16.86
N GLU A 205 -44.04 -36.68 -17.78
CA GLU A 205 -45.18 -37.62 -17.80
C GLU A 205 -46.32 -37.45 -16.77
N SER A 206 -47.50 -37.05 -17.25
CA SER A 206 -48.46 -38.06 -17.75
C SER A 206 -49.76 -37.43 -18.26
N VAL A 207 -50.26 -38.07 -19.30
CA VAL A 207 -51.51 -37.85 -20.03
C VAL A 207 -52.73 -38.18 -19.17
N SER A 208 -53.77 -37.35 -19.21
CA SER A 208 -55.17 -37.83 -19.27
C SER A 208 -56.13 -36.77 -19.81
N THR A 209 -56.89 -37.23 -20.79
CA THR A 209 -58.10 -36.70 -21.41
C THR A 209 -59.27 -36.60 -20.43
N ASP A 210 -60.11 -35.57 -20.57
CA ASP A 210 -61.59 -35.55 -20.49
C ASP A 210 -62.02 -34.08 -20.67
N ALA A 211 -62.62 -33.70 -21.80
CA ALA A 211 -64.05 -33.70 -22.09
C ALA A 211 -64.84 -32.58 -21.38
N ASP A 212 -65.81 -32.03 -22.13
CA ASP A 212 -66.91 -31.16 -21.68
C ASP A 212 -66.52 -29.73 -21.27
N ASP A 213 -67.26 -28.66 -21.55
CA ASP A 213 -68.53 -28.41 -22.25
C ASP A 213 -68.70 -26.88 -22.21
N ARG A 214 -69.42 -26.30 -23.18
CA ARG A 214 -70.09 -24.97 -23.12
C ARG A 214 -69.22 -23.72 -22.96
N ASP A 215 -69.61 -22.53 -23.40
CA ASP A 215 -70.63 -21.95 -24.27
C ASP A 215 -70.11 -20.50 -24.45
N ALA A 216 -70.09 -19.98 -25.68
CA ALA A 216 -70.88 -18.82 -26.08
C ALA A 216 -70.69 -17.53 -25.24
N ASP A 217 -70.08 -16.52 -25.86
CA ASP A 217 -70.60 -15.14 -26.05
C ASP A 217 -69.39 -14.25 -26.40
N ASP A 218 -69.28 -13.70 -27.61
CA ASP A 218 -70.08 -12.58 -28.16
C ASP A 218 -69.82 -11.25 -27.45
N ARG A 219 -68.93 -10.44 -28.05
CA ARG A 219 -69.07 -9.00 -28.39
C ARG A 219 -67.69 -8.33 -28.43
N GLU A 220 -67.22 -7.84 -29.58
CA GLU A 220 -67.64 -6.64 -30.34
C GLU A 220 -67.17 -5.32 -29.69
N ALA A 221 -66.39 -4.56 -30.48
CA ALA A 221 -66.09 -3.12 -30.40
C ALA A 221 -65.29 -2.62 -29.17
N ASP A 222 -64.40 -1.62 -29.26
CA ASP A 222 -64.43 -0.40 -30.06
C ASP A 222 -63.01 0.15 -30.30
N ASP A 223 -62.92 1.02 -31.31
CA ASP A 223 -61.83 1.89 -31.79
C ASP A 223 -60.77 2.38 -30.78
#